data_AF-A0A8H5C8R1-F1
#
_entry.id   AF-A0A8H5C8R1-F1
#
_cell.length_a   1.000
_cell.length_b   1.000
_cell.length_c   1.000
_cell.angle_alpha   90.00
_cell.angle_beta   90.00
_cell.angle_gamma   90.00
#
_symmetry.space_group_name_H-M   'P 1'
#
loop_
_entity.id
_entity.type
_entity.pdbx_description
1 polymer ?
#
loop_
_entity_poly.entity_id
_entity_poly.type
_entity_poly.pdbx_seq_one_letter_code
_entity_poly.pdbx_strand_id
1 'polypeptide(L)'
;MPIEHLNSTEYGPRNLKGYGEDTPDPQWPGGAKIAINIVLNYEEGSEVTPVNGDSTTEVLGSELGPGVQPMQGTRNVNMESIYEVGGRHPCRVSRIS
;
A
#
# COMPACT_ATOMS: atom_id res chain seq x y z
N MET A 1 28.70 -19.57 -0.12
CA MET A 1 28.00 -20.42 -1.11
C MET A 1 27.95 -19.67 -2.42
N PRO A 2 28.29 -20.27 -3.57
CA PRO A 2 28.33 -19.56 -4.85
C PRO A 2 26.92 -19.16 -5.32
N ILE A 3 26.79 -17.96 -5.90
CA ILE A 3 25.54 -17.26 -6.27
C ILE A 3 24.94 -17.79 -7.59
N GLU A 4 24.97 -19.11 -7.81
CA GLU A 4 24.45 -19.70 -9.06
C GLU A 4 23.09 -20.39 -8.88
N HIS A 5 22.63 -20.60 -7.63
CA HIS A 5 21.39 -21.36 -7.35
C HIS A 5 20.14 -20.53 -6.99
N LEU A 6 20.18 -19.18 -7.03
CA LEU A 6 19.04 -18.35 -6.60
C LEU A 6 17.81 -18.36 -7.54
N ASN A 7 17.93 -19.01 -8.70
CA ASN A 7 16.81 -19.30 -9.61
C ASN A 7 16.42 -20.79 -9.57
N SER A 8 16.61 -21.47 -8.42
CA SER A 8 16.13 -22.83 -8.23
C SER A 8 14.60 -22.87 -8.26
N THR A 9 14.03 -23.88 -8.90
CA THR A 9 12.59 -24.23 -8.87
C THR A 9 12.03 -24.44 -7.45
N GLU A 10 12.90 -24.50 -6.43
CA GLU A 10 12.59 -24.61 -5.00
C GLU A 10 11.81 -23.40 -4.44
N TYR A 11 11.99 -22.19 -5.00
CA TYR A 11 11.37 -20.95 -4.50
C TYR A 11 10.26 -20.37 -5.39
N GLY A 12 9.75 -21.16 -6.34
CA GLY A 12 8.72 -20.75 -7.29
C GLY A 12 9.24 -19.75 -8.33
N PRO A 13 8.36 -19.04 -9.08
CA PRO A 13 8.75 -18.20 -10.23
C PRO A 13 9.44 -16.88 -9.84
N ARG A 14 9.91 -16.75 -8.59
CA ARG A 14 10.44 -15.48 -8.08
C ARG A 14 11.88 -15.28 -8.52
N ASN A 15 12.18 -14.10 -9.04
CA ASN A 15 13.57 -13.65 -9.22
C ASN A 15 14.10 -13.12 -7.89
N LEU A 16 14.87 -13.97 -7.18
CA LEU A 16 15.50 -13.59 -5.91
C LEU A 16 16.86 -12.90 -6.10
N LYS A 17 17.40 -12.90 -7.32
CA LYS A 17 18.70 -12.29 -7.63
C LYS A 17 18.58 -10.77 -7.84
N GLY A 18 17.54 -10.33 -8.55
CA GLY A 18 17.40 -8.92 -8.95
C GLY A 18 18.63 -8.44 -9.74
N TYR A 19 19.09 -7.21 -9.48
CA TYR A 19 20.32 -6.66 -10.06
C TYR A 19 21.61 -7.16 -9.39
N GLY A 20 21.54 -7.78 -8.21
CA GLY A 20 22.73 -8.19 -7.46
C GLY A 20 23.64 -7.00 -7.13
N GLU A 21 24.95 -7.21 -7.20
CA GLU A 21 25.98 -6.19 -6.96
C GLU A 21 26.05 -5.14 -8.09
N ASP A 22 25.61 -5.51 -9.31
CA ASP A 22 25.69 -4.69 -10.51
C ASP A 22 24.38 -3.91 -10.76
N THR A 23 24.16 -2.86 -9.98
CA THR A 23 23.01 -1.95 -10.17
C THR A 23 23.26 -0.93 -11.30
N PRO A 24 22.32 -0.73 -12.24
CA PRO A 24 22.49 0.23 -13.32
C PRO A 24 22.45 1.67 -12.79
N ASP A 25 23.25 2.55 -13.40
CA ASP A 25 23.14 3.99 -13.17
C ASP A 25 21.83 4.51 -13.81
N PRO A 26 20.89 5.07 -13.03
CA PRO A 26 19.58 5.47 -13.54
C PRO A 26 19.61 6.73 -14.41
N GLN A 27 20.73 7.46 -14.49
CA GLN A 27 20.90 8.65 -15.35
C GLN A 27 19.77 9.68 -15.19
N TRP A 28 19.43 10.02 -13.93
CA TRP A 28 18.33 10.96 -13.67
C TRP A 28 18.57 12.32 -14.34
N PRO A 29 17.49 13.01 -14.78
CA PRO A 29 17.60 14.31 -15.42
C PRO A 29 18.46 15.30 -14.64
N GLY A 30 19.33 16.03 -15.33
CA GLY A 30 20.24 16.99 -14.71
C GLY A 30 21.34 16.39 -13.83
N GLY A 31 21.57 15.07 -13.90
CA GLY A 31 22.57 14.39 -13.06
C GLY A 31 22.15 14.30 -11.59
N ALA A 32 20.85 14.35 -11.31
CA ALA A 32 20.31 14.25 -9.95
C ALA A 32 20.74 12.94 -9.28
N LYS A 33 21.06 13.01 -7.99
CA LYS A 33 21.52 11.85 -7.23
C LYS A 33 20.39 10.99 -6.66
N ILE A 34 19.19 11.57 -6.55
CA ILE A 34 18.01 10.93 -5.95
C ILE A 34 16.78 11.36 -6.75
N ALA A 35 15.87 10.41 -7.00
CA ALA A 35 14.52 10.69 -7.45
C ALA A 35 13.56 10.55 -6.26
N ILE A 36 12.70 11.54 -6.04
CA ILE A 36 11.67 11.51 -5.00
C ILE A 36 10.32 11.29 -5.68
N ASN A 37 9.58 10.26 -5.25
CA ASN A 37 8.23 10.00 -5.72
C ASN A 37 7.25 10.11 -4.54
N ILE A 38 6.35 11.08 -4.61
CA ILE A 38 5.28 11.27 -3.63
C ILE A 38 4.03 10.60 -4.20
N VAL A 39 3.56 9.54 -3.54
CA VAL A 39 2.37 8.78 -3.94
C VAL A 39 1.23 9.08 -2.98
N LEU A 40 0.10 9.49 -3.53
CA LEU A 40 -1.15 9.69 -2.80
C LEU A 40 -2.14 8.61 -3.21
N ASN A 41 -2.47 7.73 -2.27
CA ASN A 41 -3.56 6.79 -2.44
C ASN A 41 -4.87 7.49 -2.06
N TYR A 42 -5.93 7.17 -2.80
CA TYR A 42 -7.29 7.57 -2.49
C TYR A 42 -8.13 6.29 -2.51
N GLU A 43 -8.28 5.68 -1.35
CA GLU A 43 -8.95 4.40 -1.15
C GLU A 43 -10.26 4.59 -0.37
N GLU A 44 -10.47 5.79 0.16
CA GLU A 44 -11.61 6.19 0.97
C GLU A 44 -12.93 6.12 0.17
N GLY A 45 -13.85 5.28 0.65
CA GLY A 45 -15.12 4.93 0.01
C GLY A 45 -15.09 3.58 -0.72
N SER A 46 -13.93 2.95 -0.87
CA SER A 46 -13.75 1.61 -1.44
C SER A 46 -13.31 0.57 -0.41
N GLU A 47 -13.27 0.95 0.86
CA GLU A 47 -12.96 0.03 1.94
C GLU A 47 -13.99 -1.11 2.05
N VAL A 48 -13.55 -2.21 2.65
CA VAL A 48 -14.41 -3.38 2.85
C VAL A 48 -15.56 -3.01 3.77
N THR A 49 -16.79 -3.02 3.25
CA THR A 49 -17.99 -2.68 4.04
C THR A 49 -19.21 -3.48 3.59
N PRO A 50 -20.05 -3.95 4.53
CA PRO A 50 -21.30 -4.60 4.19
C PRO A 50 -22.26 -3.75 3.36
N VAL A 51 -22.13 -2.42 3.40
CA VAL A 51 -22.93 -1.52 2.54
C VAL A 51 -22.62 -1.74 1.06
N ASN A 52 -21.37 -2.07 0.74
CA ASN A 52 -20.91 -2.33 -0.63
C ASN A 52 -21.09 -3.81 -1.03
N GLY A 53 -21.71 -4.62 -0.17
CA GLY A 53 -21.97 -6.04 -0.42
C GLY A 53 -20.92 -7.00 0.13
N ASP A 54 -19.92 -6.50 0.87
CA ASP A 54 -18.91 -7.34 1.49
C ASP A 54 -19.46 -8.12 2.70
N SER A 55 -18.84 -9.26 3.02
CA SER A 55 -19.27 -10.08 4.16
C SER A 55 -18.76 -9.57 5.51
N THR A 56 -17.77 -8.67 5.50
CA THR A 56 -17.03 -8.20 6.67
C THR A 56 -16.79 -6.69 6.64
N THR A 57 -16.24 -6.15 7.73
CA THR A 57 -15.78 -4.76 7.81
C THR A 57 -14.26 -4.67 7.66
N GLU A 58 -13.79 -3.52 7.17
CA GLU A 58 -12.37 -3.14 7.15
C GLU A 58 -11.74 -3.16 8.56
N VAL A 59 -10.44 -3.46 8.60
CA VAL A 59 -9.62 -3.58 9.82
C VAL A 59 -8.26 -2.88 9.70
N LEU A 60 -7.84 -2.51 8.50
CA LEU A 60 -6.56 -1.87 8.22
C LEU A 60 -6.71 -0.34 8.10
N GLY A 61 -5.58 0.35 7.88
CA GLY A 61 -5.58 1.75 7.45
C GLY A 61 -6.18 2.78 8.42
N SER A 62 -6.47 2.40 9.67
CA SER A 62 -7.19 3.26 10.62
C SER A 62 -6.47 3.46 11.95
N GLU A 63 -6.88 4.51 12.68
CA GLU A 63 -6.36 4.85 14.01
C GLU A 63 -6.81 3.88 15.12
N LEU A 64 -7.76 2.99 14.84
CA LEU A 64 -8.22 1.98 15.80
C LEU A 64 -7.11 0.97 16.17
N GLY A 65 -6.03 0.95 15.39
CA GLY A 65 -4.80 0.26 15.72
C GLY A 65 -4.84 -1.25 15.48
N PRO A 66 -3.72 -1.94 15.75
CA PRO A 66 -3.64 -3.38 15.58
C PRO A 66 -4.55 -4.08 16.59
N GLY A 67 -5.44 -4.96 16.12
CA GLY A 67 -6.31 -5.77 16.97
C GLY A 67 -7.80 -5.66 16.65
N VAL A 68 -8.21 -4.69 15.82
CA VAL A 68 -9.57 -4.65 15.27
C VAL A 68 -9.87 -5.96 14.54
N GLN A 69 -10.96 -6.62 14.93
CA GLN A 69 -11.42 -7.84 14.29
C GLN A 69 -12.51 -7.51 13.28
N PRO A 70 -12.58 -8.22 12.13
CA PRO A 70 -13.60 -7.99 11.14
C PRO A 70 -14.97 -8.35 11.73
N MET A 71 -15.92 -7.43 11.64
CA MET A 71 -17.31 -7.67 12.05
C MET A 71 -18.06 -8.31 10.88
N GLN A 72 -18.76 -9.43 11.11
CA GLN A 72 -19.52 -10.12 10.07
C GLN A 72 -20.96 -9.62 10.00
N GLY A 73 -21.44 -9.35 8.79
CA GLY A 73 -22.85 -9.04 8.52
C GLY A 73 -23.39 -7.77 9.21
N THR A 74 -22.51 -6.96 9.80
CA THR A 74 -22.85 -5.70 10.46
C THR A 74 -21.80 -4.65 10.15
N ARG A 75 -22.19 -3.38 10.21
CA ARG A 75 -21.30 -2.26 9.92
C ARG A 75 -20.43 -1.90 11.11
N ASN A 76 -19.22 -1.43 10.83
CA ASN A 76 -18.37 -0.77 11.80
C ASN A 76 -18.37 0.74 11.53
N VAL A 77 -19.37 1.43 12.09
CA VAL A 77 -19.58 2.87 11.85
C VAL A 77 -18.38 3.72 12.28
N ASN A 78 -17.62 3.28 13.28
CA ASN A 78 -16.41 3.98 13.71
C ASN A 78 -15.33 3.89 12.62
N MET A 79 -15.16 2.70 12.03
CA MET A 79 -14.22 2.49 10.93
C MET A 79 -14.61 3.33 9.71
N GLU A 80 -15.86 3.23 9.27
CA GLU A 80 -16.37 3.99 8.11
C GLU A 80 -16.19 5.50 8.33
N SER A 81 -16.44 6.00 9.55
CA SER A 81 -16.25 7.42 9.84
C SER A 81 -14.81 7.89 9.66
N ILE A 82 -13.82 7.04 9.93
CA ILE A 82 -12.39 7.35 9.77
C ILE A 82 -12.05 7.44 8.27
N TYR A 83 -12.50 6.46 7.48
CA TYR A 83 -12.33 6.47 6.03
C TYR A 83 -13.04 7.68 5.39
N GLU A 84 -14.24 8.03 5.85
CA GLU A 84 -14.95 9.20 5.36
C GLU A 84 -14.22 10.52 5.62
N VAL A 85 -13.43 10.64 6.70
CA VAL A 85 -12.62 11.84 6.96
C VAL A 85 -11.56 12.02 5.87
N GLY A 86 -10.86 10.96 5.47
CA GLY A 86 -9.87 11.03 4.38
C GLY A 86 -10.50 11.42 3.04
N GLY A 87 -11.70 10.92 2.76
CA GLY A 87 -12.46 11.29 1.56
C GLY A 87 -13.02 12.72 1.57
N ARG A 88 -13.59 13.17 2.69
CA ARG A 88 -14.27 14.47 2.80
C ARG A 88 -13.32 15.62 3.10
N HIS A 89 -12.29 15.37 3.89
CA HIS A 89 -11.27 16.33 4.29
C HIS A 89 -9.90 15.80 3.92
N PRO A 90 -9.61 15.64 2.61
CA PRO A 90 -8.35 15.09 2.19
C PRO A 90 -7.21 15.97 2.71
N CYS A 91 -6.09 15.30 3.02
CA CYS A 91 -4.83 15.98 3.27
C CYS A 91 -4.62 17.05 2.20
N ARG A 92 -4.19 18.24 2.61
CA ARG A 92 -4.06 19.40 1.71
C ARG A 92 -2.80 19.29 0.84
N VAL A 93 -2.67 18.16 0.13
CA VAL A 93 -1.55 17.82 -0.76
C VAL A 93 -1.71 18.45 -2.15
N SER A 94 -2.93 18.91 -2.48
CA SER A 94 -3.26 19.53 -3.78
C SER A 94 -2.73 20.97 -3.96
N ARG A 95 -2.03 21.53 -2.97
CA ARG A 95 -1.34 22.83 -3.06
C ARG A 95 0.18 22.67 -2.91
N ILE A 96 0.76 21.85 -3.78
CA ILE A 96 2.19 21.90 -4.05
C ILE A 96 2.33 22.71 -5.34
N SER A 97 2.46 24.03 -5.19
CA SER A 97 2.73 24.99 -6.26
C SER A 97 3.80 25.95 -5.80
#